data_AF-A0A4Q1C5G0-F1
#
_entry.id   AF-A0A4Q1C5G0-F1
#
_cell.length_a   1.000
_cell.length_b   1.000
_cell.length_c   1.000
_cell.angle_alpha   90.00
_cell.angle_beta   90.00
_cell.angle_gamma   90.00
#
_symmetry.space_group_name_H-M   'P 1'
#
loop_
_entity.id
_entity.type
_entity.pdbx_description
1 polymer ?
#
loop_
_entity_poly.entity_id
_entity_poly.type
_entity_poly.pdbx_seq_one_letter_code
_entity_poly.pdbx_strand_id
1 'polypeptide(L)'
;MEIYDAQPEHHVQEAEYLRLLGYPRGHEPGGRVKELMAWARDWYAQHGRPWVYHRRAGLATDASTLRLDNVEFGSPRLREHLQHHGATGAVLVAVSAGRECEEHARELWNEGKPDEYFFLEIYGSAVVEDLVARTSGRLCDAVSRDDLMAVPHYSPGYAGWDVAEQNKLFELINARASRPLPGPLDVLTSGMLKPKKSLLAVFGLAPVTVARPVALGTPCEGCSFSPCRYRRAPYRHDAGPVTDRPTGQSETGPTPALRYTVNARALRKWAAERVSLAPQADGSIEAVFRFDGTTCSHQPLAFDYRVRLSGAANGNVILASSCRPAPDDEGHKLTCSYLADAEDHLHEIAADRPLVGRPLDEVFAWSRESAPAGCHCAPASRAHKWGLALEAIHYALSQSNSQTPDPKPQTLHLC
;
A
#
# COMPACT_ATOMS: atom_id res chain seq x y z
N MET A 1 -25.77 -3.71 -23.08
CA MET A 1 -25.44 -2.31 -22.78
C MET A 1 -24.02 -2.06 -23.25
N GLU A 2 -23.89 -1.16 -24.22
CA GLU A 2 -22.62 -0.69 -24.77
C GLU A 2 -22.76 0.82 -24.93
N ILE A 3 -21.82 1.59 -24.40
CA ILE A 3 -21.86 3.05 -24.40
C ILE A 3 -20.51 3.58 -24.85
N TYR A 4 -20.58 4.60 -25.70
CA TYR A 4 -19.47 5.40 -26.18
C TYR A 4 -19.75 6.84 -25.80
N ASP A 5 -18.99 7.38 -24.87
CA ASP A 5 -19.06 8.78 -24.47
C ASP A 5 -17.77 9.46 -24.90
N ALA A 6 -17.84 10.19 -26.01
CA ALA A 6 -16.70 10.89 -26.59
C ALA A 6 -16.41 12.24 -25.92
N GLN A 7 -17.33 12.75 -25.09
CA GLN A 7 -17.22 14.04 -24.40
C GLN A 7 -17.91 13.97 -23.03
N PRO A 8 -17.44 13.10 -22.12
CA PRO A 8 -18.03 12.94 -20.82
C PRO A 8 -17.85 14.22 -20.00
N GLU A 9 -18.94 14.62 -19.32
CA GLU A 9 -18.85 15.61 -18.26
C GLU A 9 -17.92 15.10 -17.15
N HIS A 10 -16.97 15.94 -16.74
CA HIS A 10 -16.05 15.68 -15.66
C HIS A 10 -15.98 16.87 -14.71
N HIS A 11 -15.74 16.61 -13.43
CA HIS A 11 -15.52 17.63 -12.42
C HIS A 11 -14.53 17.11 -11.38
N VAL A 12 -13.26 17.47 -11.56
CA VAL A 12 -12.22 17.11 -10.59
C VAL A 12 -12.43 17.89 -9.30
N GLN A 13 -12.76 17.16 -8.22
CA GLN A 13 -12.87 17.70 -6.87
C GLN A 13 -11.53 18.24 -6.39
N GLU A 14 -11.52 19.41 -5.75
CA GLU A 14 -10.28 20.03 -5.26
C GLU A 14 -9.54 19.13 -4.28
N ALA A 15 -10.26 18.51 -3.34
CA ALA A 15 -9.68 17.58 -2.37
C ALA A 15 -9.00 16.37 -3.04
N GLU A 16 -9.53 15.89 -4.18
CA GLU A 16 -8.95 14.78 -4.92
C GLU A 16 -7.69 15.21 -5.68
N TYR A 17 -7.71 16.42 -6.25
CA TYR A 17 -6.54 16.97 -6.92
C TYR A 17 -5.40 17.21 -5.93
N LEU A 18 -5.69 17.80 -4.77
CA LEU A 18 -4.72 17.99 -3.68
C LEU A 18 -4.14 16.67 -3.18
N ARG A 19 -4.98 15.64 -3.01
CA ARG A 19 -4.53 14.30 -2.63
C ARG A 19 -3.52 13.74 -3.64
N LEU A 20 -3.80 13.88 -4.94
CA LEU A 20 -2.91 13.40 -6.01
C LEU A 20 -1.63 14.23 -6.14
N LEU A 21 -1.68 15.52 -5.82
CA LEU A 21 -0.49 16.39 -5.66
C LEU A 21 0.33 16.01 -4.39
N GLY A 22 -0.24 15.19 -3.51
CA GLY A 22 0.42 14.67 -2.33
C GLY A 22 0.27 15.51 -1.07
N TYR A 23 -0.71 16.42 -1.04
CA TYR A 23 -1.04 17.21 0.13
C TYR A 23 -1.81 16.38 1.18
N PRO A 24 -1.54 16.56 2.48
CA PRO A 24 -2.37 16.00 3.54
C PRO A 24 -3.81 16.52 3.46
N ARG A 25 -4.75 15.72 3.96
CA ARG A 25 -6.16 16.12 4.03
C ARG A 25 -6.33 17.38 4.87
N GLY A 26 -7.03 18.39 4.34
CA GLY A 26 -7.27 19.66 5.01
C GLY A 26 -6.10 20.64 5.00
N HIS A 27 -4.98 20.30 4.34
CA HIS A 27 -3.87 21.24 4.16
C HIS A 27 -4.22 22.32 3.14
N GLU A 28 -3.97 23.57 3.49
CA GLU A 28 -4.13 24.73 2.61
C GLU A 28 -2.85 24.97 1.79
N PRO A 29 -2.87 24.81 0.46
CA PRO A 29 -1.70 25.04 -0.38
C PRO A 29 -1.34 26.53 -0.46
N GLY A 30 -0.04 26.81 -0.67
CA GLY A 30 0.44 28.18 -0.90
C GLY A 30 -0.05 28.80 -2.22
N GLY A 31 0.09 30.13 -2.35
CA GLY A 31 -0.45 30.89 -3.49
C GLY A 31 -0.03 30.36 -4.87
N ARG A 32 1.27 30.13 -5.07
CA ARG A 32 1.79 29.58 -6.35
C ARG A 32 1.19 28.23 -6.73
N VAL A 33 0.91 27.38 -5.74
CA VAL A 33 0.29 26.06 -5.96
C VAL A 33 -1.16 26.24 -6.39
N LYS A 34 -1.91 27.14 -5.74
CA LYS A 34 -3.29 27.48 -6.14
C LYS A 34 -3.35 28.01 -7.57
N GLU A 35 -2.40 28.87 -7.95
CA GLU A 35 -2.27 29.39 -9.33
C GLU A 35 -2.04 28.26 -10.33
N LEU A 36 -1.10 27.34 -10.07
CA LEU A 36 -0.81 26.21 -10.96
C LEU A 36 -1.97 25.22 -11.07
N MET A 37 -2.67 24.98 -9.95
CA MET A 37 -3.88 24.16 -9.95
C MET A 37 -5.00 24.76 -10.80
N ALA A 38 -5.24 26.07 -10.66
CA ALA A 38 -6.22 26.79 -11.45
C ALA A 38 -5.85 26.78 -12.93
N TRP A 39 -4.58 27.07 -13.25
CA TRP A 39 -4.07 27.02 -14.61
C TRP A 39 -4.25 25.64 -15.25
N ALA A 40 -3.90 24.54 -14.56
CA ALA A 40 -4.03 23.20 -15.12
C ALA A 40 -5.50 22.84 -15.40
N ARG A 41 -6.42 23.24 -14.50
CA ARG A 41 -7.86 23.07 -14.67
C ARG A 41 -8.39 23.85 -15.87
N ASP A 42 -8.03 25.12 -15.98
CA ASP A 42 -8.47 26.00 -17.07
C ASP A 42 -7.92 25.53 -18.42
N TRP A 43 -6.65 25.13 -18.45
CA TRP A 43 -6.03 24.58 -19.64
C TRP A 43 -6.76 23.32 -20.10
N TYR A 44 -7.01 22.36 -19.18
CA TYR A 44 -7.67 21.11 -19.52
C TYR A 44 -9.12 21.33 -19.94
N ALA A 45 -9.86 22.26 -19.31
CA ALA A 45 -11.22 22.58 -19.70
C ALA A 45 -11.32 23.06 -21.17
N GLN A 46 -10.30 23.75 -21.67
CA GLN A 46 -10.26 24.27 -23.04
C GLN A 46 -9.76 23.23 -24.04
N HIS A 47 -8.75 22.43 -23.67
CA HIS A 47 -7.99 21.61 -24.61
C HIS A 47 -8.20 20.10 -24.44
N GLY A 48 -8.58 19.64 -23.24
CA GLY A 48 -8.77 18.23 -22.93
C GLY A 48 -9.89 17.60 -23.75
N ARG A 49 -9.67 16.35 -24.18
CA ARG A 49 -10.66 15.53 -24.89
C ARG A 49 -10.81 14.17 -24.19
N PRO A 50 -11.40 14.16 -22.98
CA PRO A 50 -11.64 12.91 -22.27
C PRO A 50 -12.65 12.04 -23.03
N TRP A 51 -12.63 10.74 -22.76
CA TRP A 51 -13.65 9.82 -23.26
C TRP A 51 -13.81 8.60 -22.35
N VAL A 52 -14.99 7.99 -22.42
CA VAL A 52 -15.34 6.76 -21.71
C VAL A 52 -15.98 5.78 -22.70
N TYR A 53 -15.58 4.53 -22.63
CA TYR A 53 -16.24 3.42 -23.27
C TYR A 53 -16.56 2.34 -22.24
N HIS A 54 -17.73 1.74 -22.34
CA HIS A 54 -18.02 0.54 -21.57
C HIS A 54 -18.98 -0.41 -22.26
N ARG A 55 -18.84 -1.70 -21.98
CA ARG A 55 -19.77 -2.74 -22.43
C ARG A 55 -19.98 -3.83 -21.40
N ARG A 56 -21.17 -4.43 -21.40
CA ARG A 56 -21.46 -5.62 -20.58
C ARG A 56 -20.65 -6.82 -21.11
N ALA A 57 -20.23 -7.68 -20.20
CA ALA A 57 -19.58 -8.95 -20.48
C ALA A 57 -20.24 -10.07 -19.67
N GLY A 58 -20.20 -11.29 -20.20
CA GLY A 58 -20.56 -12.49 -19.46
C GLY A 58 -19.55 -12.71 -18.34
N LEU A 59 -20.04 -13.04 -17.14
CA LEU A 59 -19.24 -13.35 -15.97
C LEU A 59 -19.43 -14.82 -15.59
N ALA A 60 -18.34 -15.55 -15.47
CA ALA A 60 -18.34 -16.87 -14.85
C ALA A 60 -17.20 -16.94 -13.82
N THR A 61 -17.54 -17.30 -12.59
CA THR A 61 -16.58 -17.45 -11.49
C THR A 61 -16.89 -18.71 -10.71
N ASP A 62 -15.86 -19.51 -10.40
CA ASP A 62 -15.94 -20.61 -9.45
C ASP A 62 -14.85 -20.46 -8.37
N ALA A 63 -14.56 -21.50 -7.59
CA ALA A 63 -13.58 -21.42 -6.50
C ALA A 63 -12.16 -21.04 -6.97
N SER A 64 -11.76 -21.35 -8.20
CA SER A 64 -10.42 -21.11 -8.74
C SER A 64 -10.40 -20.26 -10.00
N THR A 65 -11.48 -20.23 -10.79
CA THR A 65 -11.51 -19.58 -12.09
C THR A 65 -12.28 -18.25 -12.10
N LEU A 66 -11.83 -17.34 -12.95
CA LEU A 66 -12.50 -16.10 -13.30
C LEU A 66 -12.51 -15.98 -14.82
N ARG A 67 -13.69 -15.88 -15.44
CA ARG A 67 -13.86 -15.72 -16.88
C ARG A 67 -14.76 -14.55 -17.21
N LEU A 68 -14.31 -13.73 -18.15
CA LEU A 68 -15.04 -12.62 -18.75
C LEU A 68 -15.22 -12.92 -20.24
N ASP A 69 -16.46 -13.07 -20.71
CA ASP A 69 -16.79 -13.54 -22.07
C ASP A 69 -16.00 -14.80 -22.49
N ASN A 70 -15.88 -15.78 -21.60
CA ASN A 70 -15.10 -17.02 -21.76
C ASN A 70 -13.57 -16.86 -21.81
N VAL A 71 -13.04 -15.65 -21.65
CA VAL A 71 -11.61 -15.41 -21.48
C VAL A 71 -11.26 -15.50 -20.00
N GLU A 72 -10.37 -16.42 -19.65
CA GLU A 72 -9.92 -16.64 -18.27
C GLU A 72 -8.92 -15.57 -17.85
N PHE A 73 -9.00 -15.04 -16.63
CA PHE A 73 -8.04 -14.06 -16.09
C PHE A 73 -7.39 -14.56 -14.80
N GLY A 74 -6.09 -14.33 -14.67
CA GLY A 74 -5.27 -14.72 -13.53
C GLY A 74 -5.39 -13.77 -12.35
N SER A 75 -6.61 -13.46 -11.89
CA SER A 75 -6.83 -12.53 -10.78
C SER A 75 -7.64 -13.12 -9.61
N PRO A 76 -6.97 -13.73 -8.62
CA PRO A 76 -7.63 -14.26 -7.42
C PRO A 76 -8.38 -13.17 -6.64
N ARG A 77 -7.83 -11.95 -6.57
CA ARG A 77 -8.44 -10.84 -5.83
C ARG A 77 -9.68 -10.29 -6.52
N LEU A 78 -9.68 -10.15 -7.86
CA LEU A 78 -10.88 -9.77 -8.58
C LEU A 78 -11.96 -10.85 -8.43
N ARG A 79 -11.60 -12.13 -8.54
CA ARG A 79 -12.53 -13.25 -8.34
C ARG A 79 -13.19 -13.20 -6.96
N GLU A 80 -12.38 -13.11 -5.90
CA GLU A 80 -12.84 -12.98 -4.51
C GLU A 80 -13.74 -11.75 -4.32
N HIS A 81 -13.35 -10.61 -4.90
CA HIS A 81 -14.11 -9.36 -4.86
C HIS A 81 -15.50 -9.50 -5.51
N LEU A 82 -15.56 -10.05 -6.72
CA LEU A 82 -16.82 -10.29 -7.43
C LEU A 82 -17.71 -11.28 -6.69
N GLN A 83 -17.15 -12.37 -6.16
CA GLN A 83 -17.88 -13.36 -5.37
C GLN A 83 -18.41 -12.78 -4.06
N HIS A 84 -17.58 -12.02 -3.34
CA HIS A 84 -17.95 -11.39 -2.08
C HIS A 84 -19.16 -10.47 -2.24
N HIS A 85 -19.23 -9.74 -3.36
CA HIS A 85 -20.37 -8.89 -3.67
C HIS A 85 -21.54 -9.63 -4.33
N GLY A 86 -21.42 -10.92 -4.66
CA GLY A 86 -22.46 -11.67 -5.36
C GLY A 86 -22.70 -11.18 -6.79
N ALA A 87 -21.64 -10.78 -7.49
CA ALA A 87 -21.75 -10.27 -8.85
C ALA A 87 -22.27 -11.36 -9.82
N THR A 88 -23.32 -11.04 -10.58
CA THR A 88 -23.95 -11.91 -11.58
C THR A 88 -23.65 -11.46 -13.02
N GLY A 89 -22.99 -10.32 -13.17
CA GLY A 89 -22.53 -9.81 -14.46
C GLY A 89 -21.29 -8.95 -14.29
N ALA A 90 -20.68 -8.59 -15.41
CA ALA A 90 -19.54 -7.68 -15.44
C ALA A 90 -19.72 -6.59 -16.51
N VAL A 91 -19.05 -5.47 -16.31
CA VAL A 91 -18.90 -4.39 -17.29
C VAL A 91 -17.42 -4.12 -17.47
N LEU A 92 -16.96 -4.20 -18.71
CA LEU A 92 -15.60 -3.83 -19.08
C LEU A 92 -15.60 -2.37 -19.47
N VAL A 93 -14.63 -1.61 -18.98
CA VAL A 93 -14.55 -0.16 -19.14
C VAL A 93 -13.17 0.22 -19.64
N ALA A 94 -13.13 1.15 -20.59
CA ALA A 94 -11.93 1.88 -20.99
C ALA A 94 -12.19 3.39 -20.81
N VAL A 95 -11.28 4.09 -20.15
CA VAL A 95 -11.36 5.53 -19.88
C VAL A 95 -10.05 6.18 -20.27
N SER A 96 -10.10 7.39 -20.81
CA SER A 96 -8.92 8.23 -20.99
C SER A 96 -9.23 9.70 -20.74
N ALA A 97 -8.26 10.44 -20.21
CA ALA A 97 -8.28 11.89 -20.17
C ALA A 97 -7.89 12.54 -21.52
N GLY A 98 -7.69 11.74 -22.57
CA GLY A 98 -7.23 12.22 -23.86
C GLY A 98 -5.71 12.36 -23.92
N ARG A 99 -5.17 12.47 -25.13
CA ARG A 99 -3.72 12.58 -25.35
C ARG A 99 -3.20 14.01 -25.17
N GLU A 100 -4.08 14.99 -25.31
CA GLU A 100 -3.77 16.41 -25.41
C GLU A 100 -3.03 16.88 -24.16
N CYS A 101 -3.49 16.46 -22.98
CA CYS A 101 -2.87 16.77 -21.69
C CYS A 101 -1.44 16.24 -21.59
N GLU A 102 -1.18 15.01 -22.05
CA GLU A 102 0.15 14.39 -22.00
C GLU A 102 1.09 15.00 -23.04
N GLU A 103 0.58 15.30 -24.25
CA GLU A 103 1.34 15.95 -25.31
C GLU A 103 1.79 17.35 -24.88
N HIS A 104 0.88 18.16 -24.35
CA HIS A 104 1.22 19.50 -23.88
C HIS A 104 2.09 19.51 -22.63
N ALA A 105 1.86 18.57 -21.69
CA ALA A 105 2.77 18.41 -20.57
C ALA A 105 4.21 18.15 -21.06
N ARG A 106 4.39 17.26 -22.05
CA ARG A 106 5.70 17.00 -22.63
C ARG A 106 6.34 18.22 -23.30
N GLU A 107 5.55 19.11 -23.90
CA GLU A 107 6.03 20.40 -24.40
C GLU A 107 6.56 21.28 -23.24
N LEU A 108 5.77 21.44 -22.17
CA LEU A 108 6.15 22.21 -20.98
C LEU A 108 7.45 21.70 -20.34
N TRP A 109 7.64 20.37 -20.30
CA TRP A 109 8.89 19.78 -19.83
C TRP A 109 10.08 20.21 -20.68
N ASN A 110 9.94 20.18 -22.01
CA ASN A 110 10.99 20.59 -22.94
C ASN A 110 11.28 22.10 -22.89
N GLU A 111 10.29 22.90 -22.51
CA GLU A 111 10.43 24.35 -22.28
C GLU A 111 11.06 24.70 -20.91
N GLY A 112 11.38 23.71 -20.08
CA GLY A 112 11.94 23.95 -18.74
C GLY A 112 10.91 24.44 -17.73
N LYS A 113 9.64 24.04 -17.89
CA LYS A 113 8.51 24.33 -16.98
C LYS A 113 8.05 23.08 -16.22
N PRO A 114 8.87 22.57 -15.28
CA PRO A 114 8.59 21.30 -14.60
C PRO A 114 7.38 21.36 -13.67
N ASP A 115 7.06 22.54 -13.12
CA ASP A 115 5.89 22.74 -12.26
C ASP A 115 4.60 22.60 -13.09
N GLU A 116 4.45 23.38 -14.15
CA GLU A 116 3.30 23.31 -15.05
C GLU A 116 3.13 21.90 -15.64
N TYR A 117 4.23 21.26 -16.04
CA TYR A 117 4.25 19.84 -16.43
C TYR A 117 3.62 18.94 -15.36
N PHE A 118 4.12 19.05 -14.12
CA PHE A 118 3.69 18.20 -13.02
C PHE A 118 2.20 18.41 -12.69
N PHE A 119 1.76 19.66 -12.56
CA PHE A 119 0.37 19.97 -12.22
C PHE A 119 -0.60 19.49 -13.30
N LEU A 120 -0.25 19.64 -14.59
CA LEU A 120 -1.09 19.16 -15.69
C LEU A 120 -1.14 17.63 -15.77
N GLU A 121 0.00 16.94 -15.61
CA GLU A 121 0.05 15.48 -15.56
C GLU A 121 -0.79 14.89 -14.42
N ILE A 122 -0.74 15.52 -13.24
CA ILE A 122 -1.54 15.08 -12.09
C ILE A 122 -3.02 15.41 -12.29
N TYR A 123 -3.35 16.54 -12.91
CA TYR A 123 -4.74 16.88 -13.24
C TYR A 123 -5.34 15.85 -14.22
N GLY A 124 -4.60 15.42 -15.24
CA GLY A 124 -5.02 14.36 -16.15
C GLY A 124 -5.32 13.03 -15.43
N SER A 125 -4.53 12.67 -14.41
CA SER A 125 -4.84 11.50 -13.54
C SER A 125 -6.13 11.71 -12.74
N ALA A 126 -6.35 12.92 -12.22
CA ALA A 126 -7.56 13.25 -11.46
C ALA A 126 -8.83 13.19 -12.33
N VAL A 127 -8.72 13.57 -13.62
CA VAL A 127 -9.82 13.43 -14.59
C VAL A 127 -10.20 11.96 -14.78
N VAL A 128 -9.23 11.06 -14.96
CA VAL A 128 -9.52 9.61 -15.08
C VAL A 128 -10.26 9.08 -13.85
N GLU A 129 -9.83 9.46 -12.64
CA GLU A 129 -10.48 9.02 -11.40
C GLU A 129 -11.94 9.52 -11.30
N ASP A 130 -12.20 10.78 -11.65
CA ASP A 130 -13.57 11.33 -11.68
C ASP A 130 -14.44 10.64 -12.73
N LEU A 131 -13.91 10.41 -13.94
CA LEU A 131 -14.63 9.70 -15.01
C LEU A 131 -15.01 8.27 -14.60
N VAL A 132 -14.12 7.56 -13.92
CA VAL A 132 -14.36 6.20 -13.43
C VAL A 132 -15.40 6.20 -12.30
N ALA A 133 -15.33 7.16 -11.37
CA ALA A 133 -16.33 7.32 -10.32
C ALA A 133 -17.72 7.63 -10.88
N ARG A 134 -17.82 8.56 -11.83
CA ARG A 134 -19.06 8.90 -12.54
C ARG A 134 -19.59 7.73 -13.35
N THR A 135 -18.71 6.96 -13.99
CA THR A 135 -19.10 5.75 -14.71
C THR A 135 -19.75 4.75 -13.76
N SER A 136 -19.22 4.56 -12.54
CA SER A 136 -19.87 3.72 -11.53
C SER A 136 -21.31 4.16 -11.24
N GLY A 137 -21.53 5.47 -11.04
CA GLY A 137 -22.88 6.02 -10.81
C GLY A 137 -23.81 5.77 -11.98
N ARG A 138 -23.38 6.09 -13.20
CA ARG A 138 -24.15 5.86 -14.43
C ARG A 138 -24.48 4.38 -14.65
N LEU A 139 -23.55 3.48 -14.31
CA LEU A 139 -23.80 2.04 -14.37
C LEU A 139 -24.89 1.63 -13.38
N CYS A 140 -24.86 2.12 -12.14
CA CYS A 140 -25.92 1.89 -11.16
C CYS A 140 -27.28 2.39 -11.68
N ASP A 141 -27.34 3.60 -12.22
CA ASP A 141 -28.58 4.15 -12.80
C ASP A 141 -29.11 3.26 -13.94
N ALA A 142 -28.21 2.81 -14.82
CA ALA A 142 -28.57 2.01 -15.99
C ALA A 142 -29.07 0.59 -15.65
N VAL A 143 -28.63 0.01 -14.53
CA VAL A 143 -29.03 -1.35 -14.11
C VAL A 143 -30.01 -1.37 -12.94
N SER A 144 -30.43 -0.19 -12.47
CA SER A 144 -31.36 -0.02 -11.34
C SER A 144 -32.69 -0.77 -11.52
N ARG A 145 -33.19 -0.84 -12.75
CA ARG A 145 -34.44 -1.55 -13.09
C ARG A 145 -34.34 -3.07 -12.95
N ASP A 146 -33.12 -3.61 -12.95
CA ASP A 146 -32.84 -5.03 -12.80
C ASP A 146 -32.54 -5.40 -11.33
N ASP A 147 -32.79 -4.47 -10.37
CA ASP A 147 -32.40 -4.60 -8.96
C ASP A 147 -30.90 -4.88 -8.76
N LEU A 148 -30.06 -4.36 -9.67
CA LEU A 148 -28.61 -4.48 -9.63
C LEU A 148 -27.95 -3.15 -9.27
N MET A 149 -26.69 -3.24 -8.84
CA MET A 149 -25.78 -2.10 -8.70
C MET A 149 -24.38 -2.46 -9.15
N ALA A 150 -23.61 -1.46 -9.57
CA ALA A 150 -22.19 -1.62 -9.84
C ALA A 150 -21.41 -1.68 -8.51
N VAL A 151 -20.52 -2.66 -8.40
CA VAL A 151 -19.58 -2.79 -7.27
C VAL A 151 -18.26 -2.12 -7.65
N PRO A 152 -17.36 -1.82 -6.69
CA PRO A 152 -16.09 -1.15 -6.99
C PRO A 152 -15.32 -1.86 -8.11
N HIS A 153 -14.71 -1.07 -9.00
CA HIS A 153 -13.95 -1.63 -10.11
C HIS A 153 -12.63 -2.25 -9.65
N TYR A 154 -12.07 -3.09 -10.52
CA TYR A 154 -10.73 -3.62 -10.41
C TYR A 154 -10.01 -3.52 -11.76
N SER A 155 -8.69 -3.42 -11.74
CA SER A 155 -7.87 -3.21 -12.93
C SER A 155 -6.57 -4.01 -12.86
N PRO A 156 -6.00 -4.47 -13.99
CA PRO A 156 -4.67 -5.07 -13.99
C PRO A 156 -3.63 -4.09 -13.40
N GLY A 157 -2.69 -4.63 -12.61
CA GLY A 157 -1.77 -3.85 -11.78
C GLY A 157 -2.27 -3.62 -10.34
N TYR A 158 -3.53 -3.89 -10.03
CA TYR A 158 -3.99 -3.99 -8.63
C TYR A 158 -3.49 -5.30 -7.99
N ALA A 159 -3.53 -5.35 -6.66
CA ALA A 159 -3.03 -6.50 -5.90
C ALA A 159 -3.63 -7.83 -6.40
N GLY A 160 -2.79 -8.79 -6.77
CA GLY A 160 -3.28 -10.07 -7.29
C GLY A 160 -3.92 -9.98 -8.68
N TRP A 161 -3.56 -8.98 -9.49
CA TRP A 161 -3.80 -8.98 -10.94
C TRP A 161 -2.55 -8.47 -11.66
N ASP A 162 -1.90 -9.34 -12.43
CA ASP A 162 -0.70 -8.96 -13.20
C ASP A 162 -1.01 -7.88 -14.23
N VAL A 163 -0.19 -6.83 -14.24
CA VAL A 163 -0.27 -5.73 -15.21
C VAL A 163 -0.06 -6.21 -16.65
N ALA A 164 0.63 -7.33 -16.87
CA ALA A 164 0.78 -7.92 -18.20
C ALA A 164 -0.58 -8.33 -18.83
N GLU A 165 -1.60 -8.62 -18.02
CA GLU A 165 -2.96 -8.93 -18.51
C GLU A 165 -3.72 -7.68 -19.01
N GLN A 166 -3.13 -6.49 -18.97
CA GLN A 166 -3.70 -5.28 -19.59
C GLN A 166 -3.96 -5.47 -21.10
N ASN A 167 -3.03 -6.12 -21.83
CA ASN A 167 -3.18 -6.41 -23.26
C ASN A 167 -4.39 -7.30 -23.51
N LYS A 168 -4.53 -8.36 -22.70
CA LYS A 168 -5.63 -9.32 -22.78
C LYS A 168 -6.98 -8.67 -22.46
N LEU A 169 -7.04 -7.80 -21.46
CA LEU A 169 -8.26 -7.05 -21.15
C LEU A 169 -8.62 -6.07 -22.27
N PHE A 170 -7.64 -5.39 -22.85
CA PHE A 170 -7.84 -4.48 -23.99
C PHE A 170 -8.34 -5.20 -25.24
N GLU A 171 -7.73 -6.32 -25.60
CA GLU A 171 -8.18 -7.20 -26.68
C GLU A 171 -9.63 -7.63 -26.44
N LEU A 172 -9.96 -8.05 -25.22
CA LEU A 172 -11.31 -8.46 -24.89
C LEU A 172 -12.30 -7.28 -25.03
N ILE A 173 -11.95 -6.10 -24.53
CA ILE A 173 -12.76 -4.87 -24.67
C ILE A 173 -13.10 -4.59 -26.13
N ASN A 174 -12.11 -4.69 -27.02
CA ASN A 174 -12.25 -4.39 -28.45
C ASN A 174 -12.88 -5.54 -29.27
N ALA A 175 -12.69 -6.80 -28.90
CA ALA A 175 -13.14 -7.96 -29.68
C ALA A 175 -14.65 -7.98 -29.96
N ARG A 176 -15.44 -7.29 -29.12
CA ARG A 176 -16.89 -7.18 -29.24
C ARG A 176 -17.38 -5.74 -29.25
N ALA A 177 -16.49 -4.77 -29.47
CA ALA A 177 -16.89 -3.39 -29.67
C ALA A 177 -17.58 -3.25 -31.04
N SER A 178 -18.77 -2.65 -31.07
CA SER A 178 -19.51 -2.42 -32.32
C SER A 178 -18.84 -1.38 -33.23
N ARG A 179 -17.98 -0.52 -32.70
CA ARG A 179 -17.18 0.46 -33.43
C ARG A 179 -15.87 0.77 -32.68
N PRO A 180 -14.91 1.49 -33.30
CA PRO A 180 -13.68 1.90 -32.62
C PRO A 180 -13.96 2.72 -31.35
N LEU A 181 -13.03 2.67 -30.40
CA LEU A 181 -13.07 3.49 -29.19
C LEU A 181 -13.15 4.99 -29.54
N PRO A 182 -13.76 5.83 -28.69
CA PRO A 182 -13.95 7.25 -29.01
C PRO A 182 -12.65 8.04 -29.19
N GLY A 183 -11.53 7.54 -28.66
CA GLY A 183 -10.21 8.13 -28.83
C GLY A 183 -9.11 7.06 -28.84
N PRO A 184 -7.86 7.46 -29.12
CA PRO A 184 -6.75 6.54 -29.21
C PRO A 184 -6.44 5.91 -27.86
N LEU A 185 -6.19 4.61 -27.87
CA LEU A 185 -5.66 3.87 -26.72
C LEU A 185 -4.83 2.70 -27.24
N ASP A 186 -3.56 2.66 -26.86
CA ASP A 186 -2.66 1.55 -27.10
C ASP A 186 -2.22 0.94 -25.76
N VAL A 187 -1.94 -0.36 -25.79
CA VAL A 187 -1.29 -1.06 -24.67
C VAL A 187 0.10 -1.49 -25.12
N LEU A 188 1.12 -1.04 -24.39
CA LEU A 188 2.49 -1.42 -24.66
C LEU A 188 2.76 -2.86 -24.20
N THR A 189 3.86 -3.44 -24.66
CA THR A 189 4.29 -4.79 -24.23
C THR A 189 4.54 -4.88 -22.73
N SER A 190 4.85 -3.77 -22.07
CA SER A 190 4.98 -3.67 -20.61
C SER A 190 3.65 -3.67 -19.85
N GLY A 191 2.52 -3.59 -20.54
CA GLY A 191 1.19 -3.38 -19.94
C GLY A 191 0.85 -1.91 -19.67
N MET A 192 1.77 -0.96 -19.94
CA MET A 192 1.45 0.47 -19.84
C MET A 192 0.48 0.91 -20.93
N LEU A 193 -0.41 1.85 -20.57
CA LEU A 193 -1.35 2.46 -21.49
C LEU A 193 -0.77 3.72 -22.13
N LYS A 194 -1.15 3.97 -23.39
CA LYS A 194 -0.88 5.21 -24.11
C LYS A 194 -2.19 5.74 -24.71
N PRO A 195 -2.69 6.91 -24.30
CA PRO A 195 -2.10 7.86 -23.34
C PRO A 195 -1.96 7.30 -21.92
N LYS A 196 -0.95 7.77 -21.16
CA LYS A 196 -0.67 7.37 -19.77
C LYS A 196 -1.86 7.60 -18.86
N LYS A 197 -2.63 8.67 -19.12
CA LYS A 197 -3.81 9.04 -18.34
C LYS A 197 -5.04 8.30 -18.86
N SER A 198 -4.96 6.98 -18.77
CA SER A 198 -6.02 6.05 -19.16
C SER A 198 -6.16 4.93 -18.15
N LEU A 199 -7.30 4.26 -18.14
CA LEU A 199 -7.59 3.11 -17.28
C LEU A 199 -8.42 2.09 -18.05
N LEU A 200 -8.08 0.82 -17.91
CA LEU A 200 -9.00 -0.29 -18.21
C LEU A 200 -9.46 -0.90 -16.89
N ALA A 201 -10.74 -1.19 -16.78
CA ALA A 201 -11.31 -1.67 -15.53
C ALA A 201 -12.46 -2.66 -15.76
N VAL A 202 -12.70 -3.48 -14.75
CA VAL A 202 -13.84 -4.39 -14.66
C VAL A 202 -14.69 -4.00 -13.47
N PHE A 203 -15.95 -3.69 -13.72
CA PHE A 203 -16.98 -3.52 -12.70
C PHE A 203 -17.81 -4.79 -12.61
N GLY A 204 -18.11 -5.25 -11.39
CA GLY A 204 -19.13 -6.28 -11.18
C GLY A 204 -20.52 -5.66 -11.10
N LEU A 205 -21.54 -6.39 -11.53
CA LEU A 205 -22.95 -6.06 -11.33
C LEU A 205 -23.54 -7.06 -10.35
N ALA A 206 -24.06 -6.59 -9.22
CA ALA A 206 -24.56 -7.42 -8.14
C ALA A 206 -25.96 -7.00 -7.69
N PRO A 207 -26.80 -7.93 -7.17
CA PRO A 207 -28.09 -7.57 -6.60
C PRO A 207 -27.96 -6.58 -5.44
N VAL A 208 -28.82 -5.56 -5.41
CA VAL A 208 -28.82 -4.52 -4.35
C VAL A 208 -28.98 -5.12 -2.95
N THR A 209 -29.66 -6.26 -2.82
CA THR A 209 -29.87 -6.95 -1.53
C THR A 209 -28.60 -7.59 -0.97
N VAL A 210 -27.67 -8.00 -1.84
CA VAL A 210 -26.40 -8.65 -1.49
C VAL A 210 -25.29 -7.61 -1.38
N ALA A 211 -25.29 -6.67 -2.32
CA ALA A 211 -24.44 -5.50 -2.28
C ALA A 211 -25.01 -4.53 -1.23
N ARG A 212 -24.69 -4.76 0.05
CA ARG A 212 -24.96 -3.79 1.12
C ARG A 212 -24.54 -2.40 0.61
N PRO A 213 -25.34 -1.34 0.83
CA PRO A 213 -24.85 0.04 0.80
C PRO A 213 -23.94 0.24 2.03
N VAL A 214 -22.87 -0.55 2.14
CA VAL A 214 -21.70 -0.14 2.88
C VAL A 214 -21.16 1.03 2.09
N ALA A 215 -20.84 2.14 2.73
CA ALA A 215 -19.98 3.16 2.13
C ALA A 215 -18.88 2.40 1.37
N LEU A 216 -18.91 2.44 0.03
CA LEU A 216 -18.16 1.55 -0.84
C LEU A 216 -16.72 1.51 -0.32
N GLY A 217 -16.38 0.42 0.38
CA GLY A 217 -15.14 0.36 1.14
C GLY A 217 -14.03 0.65 0.15
N THR A 218 -13.24 1.70 0.40
CA THR A 218 -12.27 2.08 -0.62
C THR A 218 -11.26 0.94 -0.71
N PRO A 219 -10.80 0.46 -1.89
CA PRO A 219 -9.82 -0.64 -1.95
C PRO A 219 -8.57 -0.44 -1.07
N CYS A 220 -8.26 0.83 -0.78
CA CYS A 220 -7.31 1.24 0.27
C CYS A 220 -7.55 0.53 1.61
N GLU A 221 -8.78 0.44 2.09
CA GLU A 221 -9.17 -0.30 3.29
C GLU A 221 -8.75 -1.78 3.27
N GLY A 222 -8.64 -2.43 2.11
CA GLY A 222 -8.14 -3.80 1.99
C GLY A 222 -6.65 -3.89 1.62
N CYS A 223 -6.02 -2.78 1.24
CA CYS A 223 -4.66 -2.76 0.71
C CYS A 223 -3.62 -2.74 1.85
N SER A 224 -2.78 -3.77 1.91
CA SER A 224 -1.70 -3.91 2.90
C SER A 224 -0.44 -3.08 2.59
N PHE A 225 -0.40 -2.35 1.48
CA PHE A 225 0.73 -1.49 1.11
C PHE A 225 0.73 -0.22 1.98
N SER A 226 1.38 -0.29 3.14
CA SER A 226 1.35 0.76 4.17
C SER A 226 1.95 2.12 3.74
N PRO A 227 3.01 2.25 2.92
CA PRO A 227 3.59 3.56 2.60
C PRO A 227 2.86 4.28 1.45
N CYS A 228 1.63 3.87 1.11
CA CYS A 228 0.87 4.49 0.03
C CYS A 228 0.44 5.92 0.41
N ARG A 229 1.18 6.93 -0.06
CA ARG A 229 0.82 8.35 0.06
C ARG A 229 -0.50 8.73 -0.62
N TYR A 230 -1.01 7.86 -1.49
CA TYR A 230 -2.25 8.06 -2.24
C TYR A 230 -3.47 7.37 -1.58
N ARG A 231 -3.29 6.80 -0.40
CA ARG A 231 -4.34 6.07 0.32
C ARG A 231 -5.54 6.98 0.65
N ARG A 232 -6.73 6.58 0.20
CA ARG A 232 -8.01 7.31 0.40
C ARG A 232 -8.66 7.04 1.75
N ALA A 233 -8.41 5.86 2.30
CA ALA A 233 -8.90 5.44 3.61
C ALA A 233 -7.80 4.62 4.29
N PRO A 234 -7.64 4.75 5.62
CA PRO A 234 -6.76 3.87 6.38
C PRO A 234 -7.04 2.42 6.01
N TYR A 235 -6.00 1.59 5.98
CA TYR A 235 -6.19 0.14 5.91
C TYR A 235 -7.23 -0.26 6.99
N ARG A 236 -8.16 -1.18 6.73
CA ARG A 236 -9.15 -1.65 7.74
C ARG A 236 -8.48 -2.24 8.98
N HIS A 237 -7.19 -2.53 8.87
CA HIS A 237 -6.31 -2.92 9.95
C HIS A 237 -5.16 -1.94 10.18
N ASP A 238 -5.21 -0.72 9.62
CA ASP A 238 -4.44 0.43 10.09
C ASP A 238 -4.93 0.75 11.50
N ALA A 239 -4.03 0.64 12.47
CA ALA A 239 -4.06 1.59 13.56
C ALA A 239 -3.72 2.95 12.92
N GLY A 240 -4.70 3.84 12.78
CA GLY A 240 -4.60 5.09 12.01
C GLY A 240 -3.41 6.00 12.36
N PRO A 241 -3.25 7.13 11.64
CA PRO A 241 -2.11 8.03 11.81
C PRO A 241 -2.01 8.58 13.24
N VAL A 242 -0.77 8.61 13.76
CA VAL A 242 -0.39 9.00 15.14
C VAL A 242 -0.56 10.50 15.40
N THR A 243 -1.11 11.29 14.48
CA THR A 243 -0.96 12.75 14.52
C THR A 243 -2.14 13.55 15.05
N ASP A 244 -3.31 12.96 15.35
CA ASP A 244 -4.48 13.78 15.76
C ASP A 244 -5.46 13.12 16.76
N ARG A 245 -5.03 12.12 17.53
CA ARG A 245 -5.87 11.63 18.64
C ARG A 245 -5.64 12.47 19.90
N PRO A 246 -6.69 13.06 20.50
CA PRO A 246 -6.61 13.56 21.86
C PRO A 246 -6.15 12.43 22.76
N THR A 247 -5.20 12.73 23.64
CA THR A 247 -4.77 11.86 24.74
C THR A 247 -5.97 11.23 25.46
N GLY A 248 -6.07 9.90 25.40
CA GLY A 248 -7.09 9.08 26.06
C GLY A 248 -7.82 8.22 25.03
N GLN A 249 -7.80 6.89 25.06
CA GLN A 249 -7.84 6.00 26.21
C GLN A 249 -6.92 4.78 26.01
N SER A 250 -6.30 4.39 27.12
CA SER A 250 -5.33 3.32 27.30
C SER A 250 -6.02 1.97 27.42
N GLU A 251 -5.44 0.92 26.85
CA GLU A 251 -5.62 -0.44 27.38
C GLU A 251 -4.30 -0.96 27.92
N THR A 252 -4.37 -1.39 29.18
CA THR A 252 -3.29 -1.70 30.09
C THR A 252 -2.65 -3.04 29.76
N GLY A 253 -1.40 -3.01 29.28
CA GLY A 253 -0.48 -4.14 29.47
C GLY A 253 -0.01 -4.24 30.92
N PRO A 254 0.61 -5.35 31.35
CA PRO A 254 0.90 -5.66 32.76
C PRO A 254 1.96 -4.78 33.44
N THR A 255 2.39 -3.68 32.80
CA THR A 255 3.38 -2.76 33.37
C THR A 255 3.11 -1.34 32.85
N PRO A 256 2.74 -0.38 33.72
CA PRO A 256 2.33 0.96 33.30
C PRO A 256 3.55 1.83 33.01
N ALA A 257 3.88 2.08 31.73
CA ALA A 257 4.49 3.32 31.18
C ALA A 257 5.25 3.15 29.84
N LEU A 258 5.38 1.96 29.25
CA LEU A 258 6.18 1.77 28.03
C LEU A 258 5.34 1.94 26.75
N ARG A 259 5.73 2.86 25.86
CA ARG A 259 5.07 3.13 24.58
C ARG A 259 5.92 2.64 23.41
N TYR A 260 5.48 1.56 22.77
CA TYR A 260 6.08 1.10 21.52
C TYR A 260 5.81 2.07 20.37
N THR A 261 6.80 2.25 19.49
CA THR A 261 6.65 2.99 18.23
C THR A 261 5.93 2.16 17.16
N VAL A 262 5.99 0.83 17.29
CA VAL A 262 5.31 -0.13 16.41
C VAL A 262 3.96 -0.54 17.01
N ASN A 263 2.92 -0.66 16.19
CA ASN A 263 1.60 -1.08 16.69
C ASN A 263 1.63 -2.53 17.22
N ALA A 264 0.80 -2.82 18.23
CA ALA A 264 0.80 -4.10 18.94
C ALA A 264 0.48 -5.33 18.06
N ARG A 265 -0.25 -5.17 16.95
CA ARG A 265 -0.51 -6.28 16.02
C ARG A 265 0.75 -6.62 15.23
N ALA A 266 1.46 -5.61 14.71
CA ALA A 266 2.73 -5.79 14.02
C ALA A 266 3.79 -6.36 14.96
N LEU A 267 3.88 -5.87 16.20
CA LEU A 267 4.79 -6.43 17.21
C LEU A 267 4.48 -7.89 17.55
N ARG A 268 3.20 -8.26 17.74
CA ARG A 268 2.82 -9.67 17.94
C ARG A 268 3.27 -10.54 16.78
N LYS A 269 3.01 -10.09 15.54
CA LYS A 269 3.41 -10.82 14.34
C LYS A 269 4.94 -10.95 14.25
N TRP A 270 5.66 -9.85 14.43
CA TRP A 270 7.13 -9.84 14.35
C TRP A 270 7.77 -10.64 15.48
N ALA A 271 7.26 -10.55 16.70
CA ALA A 271 7.73 -11.39 17.80
C ALA A 271 7.52 -12.88 17.54
N ALA A 272 6.43 -13.26 16.88
CA ALA A 272 6.15 -14.66 16.55
C ALA A 272 6.92 -15.18 15.32
N GLU A 273 7.11 -14.36 14.28
CA GLU A 273 7.62 -14.81 12.98
C GLU A 273 9.07 -14.38 12.71
N ARG A 274 9.56 -13.33 13.39
CA ARG A 274 10.82 -12.65 13.06
C ARG A 274 11.79 -12.54 14.21
N VAL A 275 11.35 -12.82 15.44
CA VAL A 275 12.22 -12.86 16.61
C VAL A 275 12.46 -14.32 17.00
N SER A 276 13.72 -14.70 17.14
CA SER A 276 14.11 -15.94 17.82
C SER A 276 14.84 -15.60 19.12
N LEU A 277 14.47 -16.30 20.19
CA LEU A 277 15.09 -16.16 21.50
C LEU A 277 15.70 -17.51 21.89
N ALA A 278 17.00 -17.52 22.14
CA ALA A 278 17.76 -18.71 22.52
C ALA A 278 18.46 -18.48 23.88
N PRO A 279 17.92 -19.06 24.98
CA PRO A 279 18.57 -19.03 26.28
C PRO A 279 19.96 -19.69 26.23
N GLN A 280 20.90 -19.14 26.98
CA GLN A 280 22.29 -19.61 27.07
C GLN A 280 22.57 -20.21 28.46
N ALA A 281 23.61 -21.04 28.55
CA ALA A 281 23.99 -21.73 29.79
C ALA A 281 24.40 -20.78 30.93
N ASP A 282 24.88 -19.57 30.59
CA ASP A 282 25.28 -18.52 31.55
C ASP A 282 24.11 -17.64 32.02
N GLY A 283 22.87 -17.98 31.62
CA GLY A 283 21.66 -17.21 31.94
C GLY A 283 21.41 -16.03 31.00
N SER A 284 22.29 -15.77 30.03
CA SER A 284 22.05 -14.79 28.97
C SER A 284 21.04 -15.30 27.94
N ILE A 285 20.48 -14.39 27.14
CA ILE A 285 19.57 -14.71 26.04
C ILE A 285 20.17 -14.15 24.75
N GLU A 286 20.35 -15.02 23.75
CA GLU A 286 20.66 -14.59 22.40
C GLU A 286 19.33 -14.33 21.67
N ALA A 287 19.10 -13.09 21.28
CA ALA A 287 17.92 -12.66 20.55
C ALA A 287 18.30 -12.28 19.11
N VAL A 288 17.58 -12.81 18.12
CA VAL A 288 17.76 -12.44 16.71
C VAL A 288 16.45 -11.90 16.17
N PHE A 289 16.48 -10.69 15.62
CA PHE A 289 15.38 -10.13 14.84
C PHE A 289 15.75 -10.10 13.36
N ARG A 290 14.94 -10.77 12.51
CA ARG A 290 15.05 -10.74 11.06
C ARG A 290 14.27 -9.55 10.49
N PHE A 291 14.99 -8.61 9.88
CA PHE A 291 14.39 -7.54 9.10
C PHE A 291 14.26 -7.99 7.64
N ASP A 292 13.04 -7.95 7.10
CA ASP A 292 12.76 -8.10 5.67
C ASP A 292 12.28 -6.75 5.11
N GLY A 293 12.98 -6.24 4.11
CA GLY A 293 12.68 -4.98 3.44
C GLY A 293 12.92 -5.05 1.94
N THR A 294 13.03 -3.88 1.34
CA THR A 294 13.40 -3.74 -0.07
C THR A 294 14.44 -2.62 -0.24
N THR A 295 15.27 -2.74 -1.27
CA THR A 295 16.16 -1.66 -1.71
C THR A 295 15.35 -0.52 -2.35
N CYS A 296 15.99 0.63 -2.60
CA CYS A 296 15.36 1.73 -3.34
C CYS A 296 14.98 1.36 -4.79
N SER A 297 15.55 0.28 -5.33
CA SER A 297 15.22 -0.31 -6.63
C SER A 297 14.25 -1.49 -6.53
N HIS A 298 13.53 -1.61 -5.40
CA HIS A 298 12.51 -2.64 -5.14
C HIS A 298 13.02 -4.08 -5.14
N GLN A 299 14.31 -4.31 -4.91
CA GLN A 299 14.87 -5.66 -4.75
C GLN A 299 14.69 -6.12 -3.31
N PRO A 300 14.37 -7.41 -3.04
CA PRO A 300 14.33 -7.96 -1.70
C PRO A 300 15.63 -7.70 -0.94
N LEU A 301 15.53 -7.46 0.38
CA LEU A 301 16.66 -7.16 1.25
C LEU A 301 16.41 -7.73 2.65
N ALA A 302 17.37 -8.44 3.22
CA ALA A 302 17.23 -9.00 4.56
C ALA A 302 18.48 -8.82 5.43
N PHE A 303 18.26 -8.46 6.70
CA PHE A 303 19.30 -8.28 7.71
C PHE A 303 18.94 -8.97 9.03
N ASP A 304 19.94 -9.56 9.69
CA ASP A 304 19.86 -10.08 11.04
C ASP A 304 20.36 -9.05 12.05
N TYR A 305 19.50 -8.70 13.00
CA TYR A 305 19.85 -7.93 14.20
C TYR A 305 20.00 -8.90 15.37
N ARG A 306 21.23 -9.13 15.80
CA ARG A 306 21.55 -10.02 16.91
C ARG A 306 21.86 -9.22 18.15
N VAL A 307 21.27 -9.61 19.27
CA VAL A 307 21.40 -8.94 20.56
C VAL A 307 21.57 -10.00 21.64
N ARG A 308 22.66 -9.93 22.41
CA ARG A 308 22.87 -10.76 23.59
C ARG A 308 22.46 -9.99 24.83
N LEU A 309 21.54 -10.53 25.61
CA LEU A 309 20.97 -9.90 26.80
C LEU A 309 21.38 -10.63 28.07
N SER A 310 21.57 -9.92 29.19
CA SER A 310 21.94 -10.52 30.48
C SER A 310 20.87 -11.43 31.11
N GLY A 311 19.69 -11.52 30.50
CA GLY A 311 18.53 -12.25 31.00
C GLY A 311 17.70 -11.46 32.01
N ALA A 312 16.46 -11.92 32.26
CA ALA A 312 15.48 -11.18 33.07
C ALA A 312 15.94 -10.97 34.53
N ALA A 313 16.62 -11.95 35.12
CA ALA A 313 17.16 -11.87 36.47
C ALA A 313 18.24 -10.77 36.63
N ASN A 314 18.88 -10.38 35.52
CA ASN A 314 19.95 -9.38 35.49
C ASN A 314 19.52 -8.12 34.74
N GLY A 315 18.21 -7.84 34.67
CA GLY A 315 17.66 -6.61 34.11
C GLY A 315 17.70 -6.47 32.60
N ASN A 316 17.84 -7.57 31.84
CA ASN A 316 17.87 -7.57 30.36
C ASN A 316 18.83 -6.51 29.76
N VAL A 317 20.03 -6.39 30.32
CA VAL A 317 21.07 -5.48 29.83
C VAL A 317 21.63 -6.00 28.51
N ILE A 318 21.76 -5.12 27.52
CA ILE A 318 22.36 -5.41 26.21
C ILE A 318 23.88 -5.62 26.39
N LEU A 319 24.32 -6.87 26.37
CA LEU A 319 25.74 -7.23 26.54
C LEU A 319 26.52 -7.09 25.24
N ALA A 320 25.88 -7.38 24.10
CA ALA A 320 26.46 -7.26 22.78
C ALA A 320 25.34 -7.08 21.74
N SER A 321 25.66 -6.40 20.64
CA SER A 321 24.77 -6.32 19.49
C SER A 321 25.56 -6.36 18.18
N SER A 322 24.94 -6.88 17.12
CA SER A 322 25.49 -6.83 15.77
C SER A 322 24.37 -6.82 14.72
N CYS A 323 24.63 -6.18 13.59
CA CYS A 323 23.77 -6.20 12.42
C CYS A 323 24.57 -6.71 11.21
N ARG A 324 24.03 -7.68 10.48
CA ARG A 324 24.66 -8.24 9.26
C ARG A 324 23.60 -8.63 8.24
N PRO A 325 23.93 -8.66 6.94
CA PRO A 325 23.05 -9.28 5.94
C PRO A 325 22.67 -10.70 6.35
N ALA A 326 21.45 -11.11 6.03
CA ALA A 326 21.03 -12.48 6.23
C ALA A 326 21.92 -13.44 5.39
N PRO A 327 22.22 -14.67 5.87
CA PRO A 327 23.15 -15.58 5.18
C PRO A 327 22.83 -15.88 3.72
N ASP A 328 21.55 -15.86 3.34
CA ASP A 328 21.06 -16.15 1.99
C ASP A 328 20.59 -14.90 1.23
N ASP A 329 20.86 -13.69 1.75
CA ASP A 329 20.42 -12.44 1.15
C ASP A 329 21.55 -11.68 0.46
N GLU A 330 21.37 -11.43 -0.82
CA GLU A 330 22.30 -10.69 -1.67
C GLU A 330 21.76 -9.29 -2.02
N GLY A 331 20.57 -8.93 -1.55
CA GLY A 331 19.90 -7.66 -1.84
C GLY A 331 20.71 -6.45 -1.42
N HIS A 332 21.47 -6.57 -0.32
CA HIS A 332 22.32 -5.50 0.19
C HIS A 332 23.37 -5.06 -0.83
N LYS A 333 23.81 -5.97 -1.71
CA LYS A 333 24.79 -5.69 -2.77
C LYS A 333 24.24 -4.79 -3.87
N LEU A 334 22.91 -4.64 -3.93
CA LEU A 334 22.20 -3.82 -4.91
C LEU A 334 21.84 -2.42 -4.37
N THR A 335 22.32 -2.07 -3.17
CA THR A 335 22.08 -0.76 -2.56
C THR A 335 23.08 0.28 -3.05
N CYS A 336 22.67 1.55 -3.14
CA CYS A 336 23.55 2.62 -3.63
C CYS A 336 24.81 2.79 -2.78
N SER A 337 24.72 2.67 -1.45
CA SER A 337 25.89 2.75 -0.56
C SER A 337 26.85 1.59 -0.78
N TYR A 338 26.34 0.36 -0.95
CA TYR A 338 27.19 -0.78 -1.26
C TYR A 338 27.89 -0.65 -2.62
N LEU A 339 27.16 -0.17 -3.64
CA LEU A 339 27.73 0.06 -4.98
C LEU A 339 28.77 1.18 -4.99
N ALA A 340 28.65 2.16 -4.10
CA ALA A 340 29.62 3.24 -3.96
C ALA A 340 30.88 2.78 -3.22
N ASP A 341 30.72 2.12 -2.07
CA ASP A 341 31.81 1.55 -1.28
C ASP A 341 31.28 0.37 -0.44
N ALA A 342 31.57 -0.86 -0.88
CA ALA A 342 31.05 -2.06 -0.24
C ALA A 342 31.67 -2.32 1.15
N GLU A 343 32.96 -2.02 1.31
CA GLU A 343 33.68 -2.29 2.55
C GLU A 343 33.26 -1.28 3.62
N ASP A 344 33.26 0.02 3.27
CA ASP A 344 32.85 1.08 4.17
C ASP A 344 31.37 0.92 4.58
N HIS A 345 30.49 0.62 3.63
CA HIS A 345 29.06 0.44 3.93
C HIS A 345 28.79 -0.71 4.93
N LEU A 346 29.43 -1.87 4.75
CA LEU A 346 29.29 -2.99 5.68
C LEU A 346 29.99 -2.71 7.02
N HIS A 347 31.09 -1.96 7.01
CA HIS A 347 31.75 -1.51 8.22
C HIS A 347 30.84 -0.59 9.05
N GLU A 348 30.21 0.40 8.43
CA GLU A 348 29.25 1.31 9.08
C GLU A 348 28.08 0.54 9.72
N ILE A 349 27.49 -0.42 9.00
CA ILE A 349 26.40 -1.25 9.53
C ILE A 349 26.86 -2.07 10.75
N ALA A 350 28.07 -2.65 10.68
CA ALA A 350 28.64 -3.45 11.76
C ALA A 350 29.08 -2.60 12.98
N ALA A 351 29.38 -1.32 12.76
CA ALA A 351 29.77 -0.37 13.78
C ALA A 351 28.58 0.14 14.61
N ASP A 352 27.37 0.17 14.04
CA ASP A 352 26.15 0.58 14.76
C ASP A 352 25.80 -0.40 15.88
N ARG A 353 26.04 0.03 17.13
CA ARG A 353 25.80 -0.75 18.35
C ARG A 353 25.02 0.05 19.41
N PRO A 354 23.78 0.46 19.11
CA PRO A 354 23.02 1.30 20.02
C PRO A 354 22.71 0.56 21.32
N LEU A 355 22.76 1.31 22.43
CA LEU A 355 22.34 0.87 23.77
C LEU A 355 23.12 -0.32 24.35
N VAL A 356 24.27 -0.72 23.79
CA VAL A 356 25.16 -1.69 24.43
C VAL A 356 25.59 -1.18 25.82
N GLY A 357 25.48 -2.04 26.82
CA GLY A 357 25.69 -1.73 28.23
C GLY A 357 24.48 -1.14 28.95
N ARG A 358 23.35 -0.95 28.27
CA ARG A 358 22.11 -0.38 28.84
C ARG A 358 21.01 -1.44 28.95
N PRO A 359 20.07 -1.31 29.89
CA PRO A 359 18.84 -2.12 29.90
C PRO A 359 18.07 -1.99 28.60
N LEU A 360 17.47 -3.08 28.13
CA LEU A 360 16.70 -3.10 26.87
C LEU A 360 15.56 -2.05 26.86
N ASP A 361 14.94 -1.78 28.01
CA ASP A 361 13.86 -0.81 28.19
C ASP A 361 14.29 0.63 27.83
N GLU A 362 15.60 0.93 27.79
CA GLU A 362 16.07 2.25 27.34
C GLU A 362 15.76 2.55 25.87
N VAL A 363 15.37 1.53 25.08
CA VAL A 363 14.86 1.73 23.72
C VAL A 363 13.67 2.70 23.65
N PHE A 364 12.86 2.78 24.72
CA PHE A 364 11.69 3.66 24.78
C PHE A 364 12.05 5.12 25.07
N ALA A 365 13.23 5.37 25.66
CA ALA A 365 13.77 6.70 25.88
C ALA A 365 14.76 7.13 24.77
N TRP A 366 15.15 6.21 23.90
CA TRP A 366 16.13 6.47 22.85
C TRP A 366 15.53 7.29 21.70
N SER A 367 15.85 8.59 21.69
CA SER A 367 15.51 9.51 20.60
C SER A 367 16.25 9.15 19.32
N ARG A 368 15.48 8.93 18.25
CA ARG A 368 15.97 8.59 16.91
C ARG A 368 15.01 9.13 15.85
N GLU A 369 15.55 9.49 14.70
CA GLU A 369 14.75 9.95 13.58
C GLU A 369 13.90 8.81 12.99
N SER A 370 12.67 9.14 12.58
CA SER A 370 11.83 8.20 11.83
C SER A 370 12.28 8.15 10.37
N ALA A 371 12.84 7.03 9.95
CA ALA A 371 13.35 6.84 8.59
C ALA A 371 12.80 5.52 8.01
N PRO A 372 11.61 5.55 7.37
CA PRO A 372 10.91 4.34 6.94
C PRO A 372 11.49 3.72 5.66
N ALA A 373 12.57 4.28 5.10
CA ALA A 373 13.22 3.73 3.92
C ALA A 373 13.67 2.27 4.17
N GLY A 374 13.45 1.39 3.20
CA GLY A 374 13.74 -0.04 3.33
C GLY A 374 15.23 -0.38 3.41
N CYS A 375 16.10 0.50 2.92
CA CYS A 375 17.55 0.29 2.84
C CYS A 375 18.33 0.81 4.05
N HIS A 376 19.59 0.39 4.19
CA HIS A 376 20.50 0.73 5.30
C HIS A 376 21.50 1.84 4.96
N CYS A 377 21.26 2.56 3.86
CA CYS A 377 22.22 3.50 3.27
C CYS A 377 22.52 4.72 4.15
N ALA A 378 21.53 5.23 4.89
CA ALA A 378 21.68 6.44 5.71
C ALA A 378 21.77 6.10 7.21
N PRO A 379 22.55 6.84 8.02
CA PRO A 379 22.64 6.64 9.48
C PRO A 379 21.27 6.67 10.18
N ALA A 380 20.39 7.61 9.81
CA ALA A 380 19.02 7.68 10.33
C ALA A 380 18.21 6.41 10.02
N SER A 381 18.34 5.86 8.81
CA SER A 381 17.69 4.60 8.40
C SER A 381 18.19 3.40 9.19
N ARG A 382 19.46 3.36 9.58
CA ARG A 382 20.04 2.29 10.42
C ARG A 382 19.59 2.42 11.87
N ALA A 383 19.64 3.63 12.44
CA ALA A 383 19.15 3.91 13.79
C ALA A 383 17.65 3.58 13.94
N HIS A 384 16.84 3.95 12.95
CA HIS A 384 15.41 3.62 12.93
C HIS A 384 15.17 2.10 13.01
N LYS A 385 15.87 1.32 12.18
CA LYS A 385 15.74 -0.16 12.15
C LYS A 385 16.24 -0.83 13.42
N TRP A 386 17.31 -0.33 14.02
CA TRP A 386 17.75 -0.77 15.34
C TRP A 386 16.65 -0.60 16.39
N GLY A 387 15.95 0.54 16.37
CA GLY A 387 14.82 0.76 17.26
C GLY A 387 13.69 -0.25 17.07
N LEU A 388 13.34 -0.56 15.81
CA LEU A 388 12.34 -1.59 15.50
C LEU A 388 12.76 -2.97 16.01
N ALA A 389 14.03 -3.35 15.80
CA ALA A 389 14.56 -4.63 16.24
C ALA A 389 14.52 -4.77 17.77
N LEU A 390 15.00 -3.76 18.50
CA LEU A 390 15.03 -3.76 19.97
C LEU A 390 13.63 -3.77 20.57
N GLU A 391 12.68 -3.00 20.01
CA GLU A 391 11.29 -3.03 20.45
C GLU A 391 10.62 -4.39 20.18
N ALA A 392 10.89 -5.02 19.04
CA ALA A 392 10.37 -6.35 18.72
C ALA A 392 10.93 -7.43 19.67
N ILE A 393 12.23 -7.38 19.97
CA ILE A 393 12.88 -8.27 20.94
C ILE A 393 12.31 -8.06 22.34
N HIS A 394 12.17 -6.81 22.78
CA HIS A 394 11.56 -6.47 24.06
C HIS A 394 10.14 -7.02 24.16
N TYR A 395 9.33 -6.82 23.12
CA TYR A 395 7.98 -7.34 23.07
C TYR A 395 7.96 -8.86 23.18
N ALA A 396 8.80 -9.58 22.43
CA ALA A 396 8.89 -11.04 22.48
C ALA A 396 9.22 -11.56 23.89
N LEU A 397 10.20 -10.95 24.57
CA LEU A 397 10.57 -11.31 25.95
C LEU A 397 9.43 -11.10 26.94
N SER A 398 8.66 -10.01 26.79
CA SER A 398 7.51 -9.73 27.65
C SER A 398 6.40 -10.77 27.52
N GLN A 399 6.21 -11.34 26.33
CA GLN A 399 5.25 -12.42 26.08
C GLN A 399 5.73 -13.75 26.68
N SER A 400 7.02 -14.07 26.54
CA SER A 400 7.61 -15.29 27.10
C SER A 400 7.55 -15.31 28.64
N ASN A 401 7.74 -14.16 29.29
CA ASN A 401 7.62 -14.05 30.76
C ASN A 401 6.18 -14.12 31.28
N SER A 402 5.17 -13.97 30.40
CA SER A 402 3.75 -14.05 30.77
C SER A 402 3.19 -15.49 30.70
N GLN A 403 3.99 -16.47 30.26
CA GLN A 403 3.61 -17.89 30.12
C GLN A 403 4.24 -18.79 31.20
N THR A 404 4.24 -18.36 32.46
CA THR A 404 4.55 -19.25 33.60
C THR A 404 3.32 -20.13 33.89
N PRO A 405 3.43 -21.48 33.94
CA PRO A 405 2.27 -22.35 34.16
C PRO A 405 1.77 -22.25 35.60
N ASP A 406 0.47 -21.99 35.76
CA ASP A 406 -0.24 -22.03 37.04
C ASP A 406 -0.09 -23.41 37.72
N PRO A 407 0.20 -23.49 39.04
CA PRO A 407 0.23 -24.75 39.74
C PRO A 407 -1.18 -25.36 39.79
N LYS A 408 -1.32 -26.59 39.29
CA LYS A 408 -2.58 -27.34 39.28
C LYS A 408 -3.25 -27.32 40.67
N PRO A 409 -4.54 -27.01 40.78
CA PRO A 409 -5.25 -27.07 42.05
C PRO A 409 -5.32 -28.52 42.54
N GLN A 410 -4.88 -28.72 43.78
CA GLN A 410 -5.03 -29.97 44.51
C GLN A 410 -6.52 -30.28 44.70
N THR A 411 -6.93 -31.46 44.24
CA THR A 411 -8.27 -32.00 44.48
C THR A 411 -8.40 -32.36 45.96
N LEU A 412 -9.07 -31.51 46.74
CA LEU A 412 -9.54 -31.85 48.08
C LEU A 412 -10.89 -32.59 47.95
N HIS A 413 -10.83 -33.90 48.18
CA HIS A 413 -11.95 -34.71 48.61
C HIS A 413 -12.50 -34.18 49.95
N LEU A 414 -13.82 -34.05 50.09
CA LEU A 414 -14.66 -34.75 51.10
C LEU A 414 -16.00 -34.06 51.36
N CYS A 415 -17.02 -34.93 51.45
CA CYS A 415 -18.38 -34.79 51.99
C CYS A 415 -19.43 -34.02 51.18
#